data_AF-A0A948UM39-F1
#
_entry.id   AF-A0A948UM39-F1
#
_cell.length_a   1.000
_cell.length_b   1.000
_cell.length_c   1.000
_cell.angle_alpha   90.00
_cell.angle_beta   90.00
_cell.angle_gamma   90.00
#
_symmetry.space_group_name_H-M   'P 1'
#
loop_
_entity.id
_entity.type
_entity.pdbx_description
1 polymer ?
#
loop_
_entity_poly.entity_id
_entity_poly.type
_entity_poly.pdbx_seq_one_letter_code
_entity_poly.pdbx_strand_id
1 'polypeptide(L)'
;MGTFHVISKEIKEQVLHRIKNEEVSVAQAAKDAGISDVTIYSWLNKTAQGQQNNTEVLRLKRELQGTYELLGKMTTELAVFKKKAGCRR
;
A
#
# COMPACT_ATOMS: atom_id res chain seq x y z
N MET A 1 6.47 28.78 -19.66
CA MET A 1 6.32 28.68 -18.19
C MET A 1 4.87 28.30 -17.91
N GLY A 2 4.62 27.09 -17.39
CA GLY A 2 3.26 26.65 -17.07
C GLY A 2 2.71 27.44 -15.88
N THR A 3 1.47 27.91 -15.97
CA THR A 3 0.79 28.64 -14.90
C THR A 3 0.28 27.65 -13.85
N PHE A 4 0.95 27.59 -12.71
CA PHE A 4 0.51 26.77 -11.58
C PHE A 4 -0.74 27.38 -10.94
N HIS A 5 -1.88 26.72 -11.12
CA HIS A 5 -3.13 27.10 -10.44
C HIS A 5 -3.14 26.43 -9.07
N VAL A 6 -3.07 27.22 -8.01
CA VAL A 6 -3.17 26.73 -6.63
C VAL A 6 -4.64 26.49 -6.33
N ILE A 7 -5.00 25.23 -6.12
CA ILE A 7 -6.37 24.83 -5.78
C ILE A 7 -6.51 24.85 -4.26
N SER A 8 -7.60 25.46 -3.77
CA SER A 8 -7.94 25.49 -2.34
C SER A 8 -8.10 24.08 -1.77
N LYS A 9 -7.63 23.88 -0.53
CA LYS A 9 -7.68 22.58 0.15
C LYS A 9 -9.12 22.06 0.33
N GLU A 10 -10.07 22.96 0.53
CA GLU A 10 -11.48 22.64 0.70
C GLU A 10 -12.09 21.99 -0.55
N ILE A 11 -11.78 22.51 -1.74
CA ILE A 11 -12.24 21.93 -3.02
C ILE A 11 -11.63 20.54 -3.21
N LYS A 12 -10.35 20.37 -2.86
CA LYS A 12 -9.68 19.07 -2.92
C LYS A 12 -10.37 18.05 -2.01
N GLU A 13 -10.71 18.42 -0.78
CA GLU A 13 -11.39 17.53 0.17
C GLU A 13 -12.81 17.18 -0.29
N GLN A 14 -13.56 18.15 -0.81
CA GLN A 14 -14.89 17.93 -1.36
C GLN A 14 -14.88 16.96 -2.55
N VAL A 15 -13.94 17.11 -3.48
CA VAL A 15 -13.77 16.21 -4.64
C VAL A 15 -13.42 14.79 -4.17
N LEU A 16 -12.50 14.66 -3.21
CA LEU A 16 -12.14 13.35 -2.65
C LEU A 16 -13.30 12.68 -1.91
N HIS A 17 -14.12 13.46 -1.20
CA HIS A 17 -15.31 12.95 -0.52
C HIS A 17 -16.36 12.43 -1.50
N ARG A 18 -16.62 13.17 -2.59
CA ARG A 18 -17.55 12.73 -3.65
C ARG A 18 -17.08 11.45 -4.33
N ILE A 19 -15.80 11.35 -4.66
CA ILE A 19 -15.23 10.14 -5.27
C ILE A 19 -15.37 8.93 -4.34
N LYS A 20 -15.16 9.12 -3.03
CA LYS A 20 -15.21 8.02 -2.05
C LYS A 20 -16.63 7.58 -1.68
N ASN A 21 -17.56 8.51 -1.54
CA ASN A 21 -18.88 8.23 -0.98
C ASN A 21 -20.00 8.11 -2.01
N GLU A 22 -19.87 8.78 -3.15
CA GLU A 22 -20.90 8.83 -4.20
C GLU A 22 -20.53 7.95 -5.41
N GLU A 23 -19.40 7.21 -5.34
CA GLU A 23 -18.84 6.37 -6.42
C GLU A 23 -18.75 7.07 -7.78
N VAL A 24 -18.63 8.40 -7.77
CA VAL A 24 -18.59 9.21 -8.98
C VAL A 24 -17.24 9.00 -9.67
N SER A 25 -17.28 8.77 -10.99
CA SER A 25 -16.07 8.61 -11.78
C SER A 25 -15.16 9.85 -11.68
N VAL A 26 -13.84 9.62 -11.65
CA VAL A 26 -12.82 10.69 -11.58
C VAL A 26 -13.02 11.73 -12.67
N ALA A 27 -13.43 11.30 -13.87
CA ALA A 27 -13.70 12.17 -15.01
C ALA A 27 -14.91 13.08 -14.81
N GLN A 28 -15.94 12.63 -14.09
CA GLN A 28 -17.13 13.45 -13.80
C GLN A 28 -16.83 14.46 -12.69
N ALA A 29 -16.19 14.02 -11.60
CA ALA A 29 -15.79 14.92 -10.53
C ALA A 29 -14.79 15.99 -11.00
N ALA A 30 -13.92 15.65 -11.96
CA ALA A 30 -13.02 16.59 -12.64
C ALA A 30 -13.77 17.69 -13.39
N LYS A 31 -14.81 17.33 -14.15
CA LYS A 31 -15.63 18.28 -14.91
C LYS A 31 -16.41 19.21 -13.99
N ASP A 32 -17.01 18.66 -12.94
CA ASP A 32 -17.85 19.44 -12.01
C ASP A 32 -17.04 20.46 -11.20
N ALA A 33 -15.77 20.13 -10.91
CA ALA A 33 -14.87 21.02 -10.16
C ALA A 33 -13.96 21.87 -11.06
N GLY A 34 -13.94 21.64 -12.38
CA GLY A 34 -13.06 22.34 -13.32
C GLY A 34 -11.57 22.01 -13.16
N ILE A 35 -11.25 20.81 -12.67
CA ILE A 35 -9.88 20.39 -12.36
C ILE A 35 -9.46 19.30 -13.35
N SER A 36 -8.20 19.28 -13.77
CA SER A 36 -7.69 18.19 -14.60
C SER A 36 -7.75 16.85 -13.86
N ASP A 37 -8.16 15.81 -14.56
CA ASP A 37 -8.16 14.42 -14.10
C ASP A 37 -6.79 13.98 -13.56
N VAL A 38 -5.70 14.37 -14.23
CA VAL A 38 -4.31 14.11 -13.81
C VAL A 38 -4.04 14.63 -12.39
N THR A 39 -4.55 15.81 -12.06
CA THR A 39 -4.39 16.39 -10.71
C THR A 39 -5.13 15.57 -9.66
N ILE A 40 -6.33 15.06 -9.97
CA ILE A 40 -7.11 14.24 -9.04
C ILE A 40 -6.44 12.89 -8.82
N TYR A 41 -5.93 12.25 -9.88
CA TYR A 41 -5.13 11.02 -9.74
C TYR A 41 -3.87 11.25 -8.91
N SER A 42 -3.19 12.40 -9.08
CA SER A 42 -2.05 12.77 -8.24
C SER A 42 -2.44 12.89 -6.76
N TRP A 43 -3.62 13.43 -6.45
CA TRP A 43 -4.13 13.51 -5.08
C TRP A 43 -4.51 12.16 -4.50
N LEU A 44 -5.20 11.31 -5.25
CA LEU A 44 -5.56 9.96 -4.84
C LEU A 44 -4.31 9.13 -4.53
N ASN A 45 -3.28 9.22 -5.38
CA ASN A 45 -2.02 8.52 -5.16
C ASN A 45 -1.32 8.99 -3.88
N LYS A 46 -1.28 10.31 -3.63
CA LYS A 46 -0.71 10.87 -2.39
C LYS A 46 -1.48 10.43 -1.14
N THR A 47 -2.81 10.37 -1.21
CA THR A 47 -3.65 9.89 -0.10
C THR A 47 -3.47 8.39 0.11
N ALA A 48 -3.37 7.59 -0.96
CA ALA A 48 -3.14 6.15 -0.88
C ALA A 48 -1.79 5.80 -0.25
N GLN A 49 -0.73 6.56 -0.58
CA GLN A 49 0.59 6.39 0.05
C GLN A 49 0.62 6.77 1.53
N GLY A 50 -0.25 7.68 1.98
CA GLY A 50 -0.37 8.06 3.39
C GLY A 50 -1.30 7.16 4.23
N GLN A 51 -2.21 6.42 3.59
CA GLN A 51 -3.19 5.54 4.25
C GLN A 51 -2.66 4.14 4.56
N GLN A 52 -1.61 3.69 3.87
CA GLN A 52 -0.86 2.51 4.31
C GLN A 52 -0.12 2.92 5.59
N ASN A 53 -0.68 2.58 6.75
CA ASN A 53 -0.04 2.77 8.04
C ASN A 53 1.32 2.09 7.96
N ASN A 54 2.40 2.86 7.76
CA ASN A 54 3.76 2.32 7.65
C ASN A 54 4.09 1.36 8.81
N THR A 55 3.46 1.57 9.97
CA THR A 55 3.50 0.70 11.15
C THR A 55 2.93 -0.70 10.91
N GLU A 56 1.81 -0.85 10.20
CA GLU A 56 1.22 -2.15 9.84
C GLU A 56 2.12 -2.90 8.85
N VAL A 57 2.65 -2.19 7.84
CA VAL A 57 3.60 -2.77 6.89
C VAL A 57 4.89 -3.23 7.61
N LEU A 58 5.41 -2.43 8.54
CA LEU A 58 6.57 -2.81 9.35
C LEU A 58 6.27 -3.99 10.26
N ARG A 59 5.07 -4.04 10.87
CA ARG A 59 4.63 -5.17 11.71
C ARG A 59 4.56 -6.46 10.88
N LEU A 60 3.91 -6.41 9.72
CA LEU A 60 3.80 -7.56 8.81
C LEU A 60 5.18 -8.06 8.35
N LYS A 61 6.12 -7.16 8.07
CA LYS A 61 7.51 -7.55 7.74
C LYS A 61 8.21 -8.26 8.89
N ARG A 62 8.02 -7.80 10.14
CA ARG A 62 8.59 -8.46 11.33
C ARG A 62 7.97 -9.84 11.55
N GLU A 63 6.66 -9.96 11.38
CA GLU A 63 5.96 -11.24 11.49
C GLU A 63 6.46 -12.24 10.44
N LEU A 64 6.56 -11.83 9.16
CA LEU A 64 7.14 -12.64 8.09
C LEU A 64 8.57 -13.10 8.41
N GLN A 65 9.43 -12.18 8.88
CA GLN A 65 10.82 -12.50 9.21
C GLN A 65 10.91 -13.55 10.33
N GLY A 66 10.09 -13.42 11.39
CA GLY A 66 10.05 -14.41 12.47
C GLY A 66 9.60 -15.79 11.98
N THR A 67 8.61 -15.84 11.08
CA THR A 67 8.16 -17.10 10.48
C THR A 67 9.24 -17.77 9.64
N TYR A 68 9.97 -17.02 8.81
CA TYR A 68 11.06 -17.57 8.00
C TYR A 68 12.22 -18.10 8.86
N GLU A 69 12.55 -17.42 9.95
CA GLU A 69 13.61 -17.87 10.86
C GLU A 69 13.25 -19.20 11.54
N LEU A 70 12.00 -19.32 12.02
CA LEU A 70 11.50 -20.56 12.61
C LEU A 70 11.52 -21.71 11.59
N LEU A 71 11.06 -21.46 10.36
CA LEU A 71 11.07 -22.43 9.28
C LEU A 71 12.50 -22.88 8.95
N GLY A 72 13.46 -21.96 8.90
CA GLY A 72 14.88 -22.25 8.70
C GLY A 72 15.46 -23.19 9.78
N LYS A 73 15.13 -22.95 11.05
CA LYS A 73 15.55 -23.81 12.17
C LYS A 73 14.96 -25.22 12.03
N MET A 74 13.65 -25.33 11.81
CA MET A 74 12.97 -26.62 11.66
C MET A 74 13.50 -27.43 10.46
N THR A 75 13.72 -26.78 9.31
CA THR A 75 14.24 -27.47 8.11
C THR A 75 15.67 -27.95 8.29
N THR A 76 16.50 -27.20 9.01
CA THR A 76 17.87 -27.61 9.36
C THR A 76 17.86 -28.83 10.29
N GLU A 77 17.01 -28.81 11.32
CA GLU A 77 16.85 -29.96 12.24
C GLU A 77 16.37 -31.21 11.51
N LEU A 78 15.41 -31.08 10.59
CA LEU A 78 14.95 -32.18 9.74
C LEU A 78 16.05 -32.72 8.83
N ALA A 79 16.89 -31.85 8.26
CA ALA A 79 18.02 -32.26 7.45
C ALA A 79 19.06 -33.05 8.28
N VAL A 80 19.36 -32.58 9.49
CA VAL A 80 20.25 -33.28 10.44
C VAL A 80 19.65 -34.63 10.85
N PHE A 81 18.35 -34.68 11.14
CA PHE A 81 17.65 -35.91 11.49
C PHE A 81 17.73 -36.93 10.36
N LYS A 82 17.41 -36.51 9.13
CA LYS A 82 17.52 -37.37 7.93
C LYS A 82 18.94 -37.87 7.72
N LYS A 83 19.95 -37.03 7.88
CA LYS A 83 21.37 -37.44 7.76
C LYS A 83 21.75 -38.47 8.81
N LYS A 84 21.34 -38.27 10.08
CA LYS A 84 21.60 -39.23 11.17
C LYS A 84 20.85 -40.55 10.99
N ALA A 85 19.64 -40.53 10.43
CA ALA A 85 18.88 -41.73 10.13
C ALA A 85 19.48 -42.51 8.95
N GLY A 86 19.98 -41.82 7.91
CA GLY A 86 20.64 -42.44 6.76
C GLY A 86 22.04 -42.99 7.06
N CYS A 87 22.79 -42.38 7.98
CA CYS A 87 24.16 -42.81 8.34
C CYS A 87 24.19 -44.00 9.32
N ARG A 88 23.05 -44.40 9.89
CA ARG A 88 22.94 -45.51 10.86
C ARG A 88 22.60 -46.85 10.21
N ARG A 89 22.70 -46.94 8.88
CA ARG A 89 22.39 -48.12 8.06
C ARG A 89 23.62 -48.59 7.32
#